data_AF-A0A937SI46-F1
#
_entry.id   AF-A0A937SI46-F1
#
_cell.length_a   1.000
_cell.length_b   1.000
_cell.length_c   1.000
_cell.angle_alpha   90.00
_cell.angle_beta   90.00
_cell.angle_gamma   90.00
#
_symmetry.space_group_name_H-M   'P 1'
#
loop_
_entity.id
_entity.type
_entity.pdbx_description
1 polymer ?
#
loop_
_entity_poly.entity_id
_entity_poly.type
_entity_poly.pdbx_seq_one_letter_code
_entity_poly.pdbx_strand_id
1 'polypeptide(L)'
;MVLTALQGLPLIRPGDDLGAAILTALEASDLRLEAGDVLAVAQKVVSKAEGRLLNLSTVEPSAQARELAVQSRKDPRLVQAILSESRSVLRVRPGLIIVRHRLGFVCANAGVDHSNVR
;
A
#
# COMPACT_ATOMS: atom_id res chain seq x y z
N MET A 1 23.69 0.64 16.56
CA MET A 1 22.46 0.88 15.79
C MET A 1 21.32 1.02 16.77
N VAL A 2 20.58 2.12 16.72
CA VAL A 2 19.38 2.38 17.54
C VAL A 2 18.19 2.47 16.59
N LEU A 3 17.03 1.98 17.02
CA LEU A 3 15.76 2.13 16.30
C LEU A 3 14.79 2.88 17.19
N THR A 4 14.32 4.02 16.72
CA THR A 4 13.41 4.89 17.48
C THR A 4 12.11 5.05 16.70
N ALA A 5 10.98 4.72 17.33
CA ALA A 5 9.67 4.88 16.72
C ALA A 5 9.18 6.32 16.90
N LEU A 6 8.86 6.98 15.78
CA LEU A 6 8.30 8.33 15.78
C LEU A 6 6.86 8.32 16.29
N GLN A 7 6.58 9.12 17.32
CA GLN A 7 5.25 9.23 17.93
C GLN A 7 4.51 10.47 17.40
N GLY A 8 3.19 10.53 17.61
CA GLY A 8 2.41 11.75 17.34
C GLY A 8 2.05 12.02 15.88
N LEU A 9 2.34 11.08 14.96
CA LEU A 9 1.87 11.20 13.57
C LEU A 9 0.32 11.16 13.53
N PRO A 10 -0.33 12.09 12.81
CA PRO A 10 -1.78 12.12 12.68
C PRO A 10 -2.28 10.97 11.78
N LEU A 11 -3.61 10.79 11.75
CA LEU A 11 -4.24 9.96 10.73
C LEU A 11 -4.09 10.63 9.35
N ILE A 12 -3.15 10.12 8.56
CA ILE A 12 -2.87 10.62 7.21
C ILE A 12 -4.07 10.44 6.28
N ARG A 13 -4.40 11.52 5.55
CA ARG A 13 -5.48 11.64 4.57
C ARG A 13 -4.95 11.97 3.18
N PRO A 14 -5.76 11.74 2.13
CA PRO A 14 -5.43 12.21 0.78
C PRO A 14 -5.12 13.70 0.74
N GLY A 15 -3.96 14.04 0.17
CA GLY A 15 -3.49 15.42 0.03
C GLY A 15 -2.62 15.94 1.19
N ASP A 16 -2.47 15.18 2.28
CA ASP A 16 -1.60 15.59 3.38
C ASP A 16 -0.12 15.61 2.95
N ASP A 17 0.62 16.63 3.41
CA ASP A 17 2.08 16.66 3.29
C ASP A 17 2.69 15.75 4.37
N LEU A 18 3.03 14.54 3.96
CA LEU A 18 3.64 13.54 4.83
C LEU A 18 5.01 13.99 5.36
N GLY A 19 5.78 14.76 4.58
CA GLY A 19 7.09 15.26 4.98
C GLY A 19 6.96 16.27 6.12
N ALA A 20 6.04 17.24 5.97
CA ALA A 20 5.73 18.19 7.03
C ALA A 20 5.23 17.49 8.30
N ALA A 21 4.35 16.49 8.17
CA ALA A 21 3.85 15.72 9.31
C ALA A 21 4.97 14.97 10.06
N ILE A 22 5.95 14.42 9.34
CA ILE A 22 7.13 13.77 9.93
C ILE A 22 8.00 14.80 10.68
N LEU A 23 8.26 15.97 10.07
CA LEU A 23 9.06 17.02 10.71
C LEU A 23 8.42 17.51 12.00
N THR A 24 7.11 17.78 12.00
CA THR A 24 6.37 18.15 13.22
C THR A 24 6.45 17.06 14.29
N ALA A 25 6.35 15.79 13.91
CA ALA A 25 6.43 14.69 14.86
C ALA A 25 7.86 14.51 15.44
N LEU A 26 8.90 14.79 14.66
CA LEU A 26 10.29 14.80 15.13
C LEU A 26 10.51 15.90 16.17
N GLU A 27 10.07 17.12 15.87
CA GLU A 27 10.13 18.25 16.80
C GLU A 27 9.39 17.96 18.12
N ALA A 28 8.16 17.44 18.04
CA ALA A 28 7.37 17.08 19.22
C ALA A 28 7.98 15.94 20.05
N SER A 29 8.84 15.12 19.45
CA SER A 29 9.53 14.01 20.12
C SER A 29 10.94 14.39 20.60
N ASP A 30 11.36 15.66 20.45
CA ASP A 30 12.73 16.14 20.68
C ASP A 30 13.79 15.29 19.95
N LEU A 31 13.47 14.86 18.73
CA LEU A 31 14.36 14.09 17.86
C LEU A 31 14.88 14.97 16.72
N ARG A 32 16.18 14.89 16.47
CA ARG A 32 16.83 15.55 15.33
C ARG A 32 17.49 14.51 14.46
N LEU A 33 17.28 14.62 13.15
CA LEU A 33 17.95 13.76 12.18
C LEU A 33 19.39 14.24 11.99
N GLU A 34 20.32 13.30 12.00
CA GLU A 34 21.74 13.53 11.74
C GLU A 34 22.14 12.97 10.37
N ALA A 35 23.31 13.42 9.87
CA ALA A 35 23.84 12.91 8.62
C ALA A 35 24.14 11.40 8.74
N GLY A 36 23.52 10.60 7.86
CA GLY A 36 23.63 9.14 7.88
C GLY A 36 22.44 8.43 8.52
N ASP A 37 21.51 9.17 9.14
CA ASP A 37 20.26 8.58 9.61
C ASP A 37 19.38 8.07 8.48
N VAL A 38 18.58 7.05 8.79
CA VAL A 38 17.63 6.45 7.86
C VAL A 38 16.23 6.58 8.42
N LEU A 39 15.36 7.25 7.66
CA LEU A 39 13.93 7.29 7.95
C LEU A 39 13.22 6.14 7.25
N ALA A 40 12.67 5.21 8.03
CA ALA A 40 11.85 4.12 7.51
C ALA A 40 10.36 4.49 7.57
N VAL A 41 9.72 4.62 6.39
CA VAL A 41 8.30 4.96 6.27
C VAL A 41 7.54 3.79 5.66
N ALA A 42 6.45 3.36 6.31
CA ALA A 42 5.60 2.29 5.78
C ALA A 42 4.84 2.76 4.53
N GLN A 43 4.69 1.90 3.52
CA GLN A 43 4.05 2.32 2.26
C GLN A 43 2.62 2.85 2.43
N LYS A 44 1.87 2.36 3.43
CA LYS A 44 0.44 2.68 3.61
C LYS A 44 0.20 4.17 3.86
N VAL A 45 1.07 4.84 4.63
CA VAL A 45 0.91 6.28 4.90
C VAL A 45 1.24 7.10 3.66
N VAL A 46 2.22 6.66 2.86
CA VAL A 46 2.53 7.27 1.56
C VAL A 46 1.34 7.13 0.62
N SER A 47 0.79 5.92 0.48
CA SER A 47 -0.39 5.66 -0.36
C SER A 47 -1.62 6.48 0.07
N LYS A 48 -1.82 6.72 1.37
CA LYS A 48 -2.90 7.58 1.86
C LYS A 48 -2.68 9.04 1.48
N ALA A 49 -1.49 9.59 1.72
CA ALA A 49 -1.14 10.96 1.35
C ALA A 49 -1.31 11.20 -0.15
N GLU A 50 -0.88 10.24 -0.98
CA GLU A 50 -1.01 10.29 -2.45
C GLU A 50 -2.43 10.01 -2.97
N GLY A 51 -3.42 9.79 -2.09
CA GLY A 51 -4.80 9.54 -2.50
C GLY A 51 -5.01 8.21 -3.26
N ARG A 52 -4.15 7.21 -3.03
CA ARG A 52 -4.19 5.89 -3.69
C ARG A 52 -5.26 4.97 -3.06
N LEU A 53 -6.46 5.50 -2.86
CA LEU A 53 -7.63 4.78 -2.36
C LEU A 53 -8.51 4.37 -3.54
N LEU A 54 -9.12 3.18 -3.45
CA LEU A 54 -10.02 2.66 -4.47
C LEU A 54 -11.28 2.10 -3.82
N ASN A 55 -12.44 2.63 -4.20
CA ASN A 55 -13.71 2.04 -3.79
C ASN A 55 -13.99 0.79 -4.64
N LEU A 56 -14.00 -0.39 -4.01
CA LEU A 56 -14.25 -1.62 -4.74
C LEU A 56 -15.64 -1.66 -5.40
N SER A 57 -16.65 -0.95 -4.87
CA SER A 57 -17.98 -0.95 -5.47
C SER A 57 -18.02 -0.28 -6.85
N THR A 58 -17.03 0.55 -7.18
CA THR A 58 -16.94 1.24 -8.48
C THR A 58 -16.08 0.50 -9.49
N VAL A 59 -15.55 -0.67 -9.14
CA VAL A 59 -14.66 -1.45 -10.01
C VAL A 59 -15.46 -2.47 -10.81
N GLU A 60 -15.36 -2.42 -12.14
CA GLU A 60 -15.92 -3.44 -13.03
C GLU A 60 -14.87 -4.53 -13.34
N PRO A 61 -15.08 -5.79 -12.92
CA PRO A 61 -14.09 -6.85 -13.15
C PRO A 61 -14.07 -7.36 -14.59
N SER A 62 -12.87 -7.43 -15.18
CA SER A 62 -12.62 -8.09 -16.46
C SER A 62 -12.87 -9.61 -16.39
N ALA A 63 -13.00 -10.25 -17.56
CA ALA A 63 -13.11 -11.71 -17.66
C ALA A 63 -11.94 -12.43 -16.98
N GLN A 64 -10.71 -11.94 -17.19
CA GLN A 64 -9.50 -12.46 -16.54
C GLN A 64 -9.57 -12.32 -15.02
N ALA A 65 -10.04 -11.17 -14.50
CA ALA A 65 -10.20 -10.97 -13.07
C ALA A 65 -11.20 -11.96 -12.46
N ARG A 66 -12.32 -12.22 -13.15
CA ARG A 66 -13.35 -13.19 -12.73
C ARG A 66 -12.82 -14.62 -12.68
N GLU A 67 -12.03 -15.03 -13.67
CA GLU A 67 -11.39 -16.36 -13.68
C GLU A 67 -10.41 -16.53 -12.52
N LEU A 68 -9.52 -15.56 -12.34
CA LEU A 68 -8.53 -15.57 -11.26
C LEU A 68 -9.16 -15.46 -9.87
N ALA A 69 -10.31 -14.80 -9.75
CA ALA A 69 -11.09 -14.72 -8.52
C ALA A 69 -11.57 -16.09 -8.05
N VAL A 70 -12.02 -16.95 -8.97
CA VAL A 70 -12.41 -18.34 -8.65
C VAL A 70 -11.21 -19.11 -8.10
N GLN A 71 -10.07 -19.06 -8.78
CA GLN A 71 -8.85 -19.77 -8.38
C GLN A 71 -8.29 -19.27 -7.04
N SER A 72 -8.31 -17.95 -6.83
CA SER A 72 -7.78 -17.31 -5.63
C SER A 72 -8.78 -17.22 -4.48
N ARG A 73 -10.06 -17.55 -4.70
CA ARG A 73 -11.16 -17.37 -3.74
C ARG A 73 -11.23 -15.93 -3.20
N LYS A 74 -11.11 -14.95 -4.08
CA LYS A 74 -11.17 -13.51 -3.77
C LYS A 74 -12.33 -12.84 -4.50
N ASP A 75 -12.70 -11.65 -4.06
CA ASP A 75 -13.64 -10.79 -4.79
C ASP A 75 -13.04 -10.42 -6.17
N PRO A 76 -13.78 -10.60 -7.28
CA PRO A 76 -13.29 -10.27 -8.61
C PRO A 76 -12.93 -8.78 -8.79
N ARG A 77 -13.54 -7.88 -8.02
CA ARG A 77 -13.22 -6.44 -8.01
C ARG A 77 -11.86 -6.18 -7.36
N LEU A 78 -11.56 -6.91 -6.28
CA LEU A 78 -10.23 -6.88 -5.68
C LEU A 78 -9.18 -7.47 -6.63
N VAL A 79 -9.49 -8.59 -7.30
CA VAL A 79 -8.58 -9.16 -8.29
C VAL A 79 -8.34 -8.20 -9.45
N GLN A 80 -9.36 -7.49 -9.91
CA GLN A 80 -9.21 -6.45 -10.91
C GLN A 80 -8.27 -5.33 -10.45
N ALA A 81 -8.40 -4.85 -9.21
CA ALA A 81 -7.48 -3.86 -8.64
C ALA A 81 -6.03 -4.38 -8.62
N ILE A 82 -5.82 -5.64 -8.20
CA ILE A 82 -4.51 -6.31 -8.22
C ILE A 82 -3.95 -6.32 -9.64
N LEU A 83 -4.74 -6.73 -10.63
CA LEU A 83 -4.30 -6.80 -12.04
C LEU A 83 -3.94 -5.41 -12.60
N SER A 84 -4.71 -4.37 -12.27
CA SER A 84 -4.42 -2.98 -12.69
C SER A 84 -3.07 -2.46 -12.17
N GLU A 85 -2.59 -2.99 -11.04
CA GLU A 85 -1.29 -2.68 -10.44
C GLU A 85 -0.17 -3.66 -10.87
N SER A 86 -0.48 -4.64 -11.72
CA SER A 86 0.42 -5.73 -12.10
C SER A 86 0.85 -5.68 -13.56
N ARG A 87 2.09 -6.10 -13.84
CA ARG A 87 2.57 -6.42 -15.19
C ARG A 87 2.25 -7.85 -15.59
N SER A 88 2.41 -8.80 -14.65
CA SER A 88 2.20 -10.22 -14.91
C SER A 88 1.84 -10.97 -13.64
N VAL A 89 0.95 -11.96 -13.76
CA VAL A 89 0.66 -12.91 -12.69
C VAL A 89 1.70 -14.02 -12.71
N LEU A 90 2.32 -14.30 -11.56
CA LEU A 90 3.38 -15.31 -11.43
C LEU A 90 2.87 -16.59 -10.75
N ARG A 91 1.94 -16.45 -9.80
CA ARG A 91 1.36 -17.60 -9.09
C ARG A 91 -0.02 -17.27 -8.53
N VAL A 92 -0.91 -18.23 -8.58
CA VAL A 92 -2.27 -18.13 -8.01
C VAL A 92 -2.53 -19.35 -7.15
N ARG A 93 -3.04 -19.14 -5.95
CA ARG A 93 -3.49 -20.15 -4.99
C ARG A 93 -4.67 -19.59 -4.19
N PRO A 94 -5.50 -20.43 -3.55
CA PRO A 94 -6.53 -19.94 -2.63
C PRO A 94 -5.94 -18.96 -1.60
N GLY A 95 -6.52 -17.77 -1.51
CA GLY A 95 -6.09 -16.69 -0.61
C GLY A 95 -4.94 -15.80 -1.11
N LEU A 96 -4.24 -16.15 -2.18
CA LEU A 96 -2.99 -15.47 -2.58
C LEU A 96 -2.79 -15.38 -4.10
N ILE A 97 -2.46 -14.17 -4.56
CA ILE A 97 -1.99 -13.92 -5.92
C ILE A 97 -0.59 -13.31 -5.82
N ILE A 98 0.43 -13.94 -6.43
CA ILE A 98 1.77 -13.37 -6.56
C ILE A 98 1.91 -12.79 -7.95
N VAL A 99 2.37 -11.55 -8.03
CA VAL A 99 2.49 -10.79 -9.28
C VAL A 99 3.83 -10.09 -9.36
N ARG A 100 4.22 -9.71 -10.57
CA ARG A 100 5.18 -8.63 -10.77
C ARG A 100 4.41 -7.32 -10.81
N HIS A 101 4.63 -6.45 -9.83
CA HIS A 101 4.03 -5.12 -9.76
C HIS A 101 4.51 -4.25 -10.94
N ARG A 102 3.74 -3.21 -11.31
CA ARG A 102 4.10 -2.33 -12.42
C ARG A 102 5.44 -1.59 -12.24
N LEU A 103 5.88 -1.44 -11.00
CA LEU A 103 7.18 -0.86 -10.62
C LEU A 103 8.34 -1.87 -10.64
N GLY A 104 8.08 -3.13 -11.03
CA GLY A 104 9.12 -4.13 -11.32
C GLY A 104 9.39 -5.16 -10.22
N PHE A 105 9.02 -4.86 -8.96
CA PHE A 105 9.17 -5.80 -7.84
C PHE A 105 8.11 -6.91 -7.84
N VAL A 106 8.41 -8.01 -7.16
CA VAL A 106 7.49 -9.15 -6.99
C VAL A 106 6.87 -9.08 -5.61
N CYS A 107 5.55 -9.15 -5.53
CA CYS A 107 4.83 -9.10 -4.25
C CYS A 107 3.49 -9.83 -4.31
N ALA A 108 2.90 -10.04 -3.13
CA ALA A 108 1.54 -10.53 -2.99
C ALA A 108 0.53 -9.42 -3.30
N ASN A 109 -0.53 -9.78 -4.02
CA ASN A 109 -1.69 -8.94 -4.34
C ASN A 109 -1.31 -7.54 -4.88
N ALA A 110 -0.19 -7.41 -5.59
CA ALA A 110 0.31 -6.14 -6.08
C ALA A 110 0.54 -5.06 -5.00
N GLY A 111 0.65 -5.44 -3.71
CA GLY A 111 0.70 -4.49 -2.59
C GLY A 111 -0.64 -3.83 -2.25
N VAL A 112 -1.74 -4.24 -2.91
CA VAL A 112 -3.10 -3.79 -2.59
C VAL A 112 -3.49 -4.33 -1.21
N ASP A 113 -3.93 -3.43 -0.34
CA ASP A 113 -4.28 -3.70 1.04
C ASP A 113 -5.70 -3.20 1.34
N HIS A 114 -6.51 -4.03 2.00
CA HIS A 114 -7.88 -3.72 2.44
C HIS A 114 -7.96 -3.45 3.96
N SER A 115 -6.89 -3.68 4.71
CA SER A 115 -6.82 -3.44 6.15
C SER A 115 -6.58 -1.96 6.45
N ASN A 116 -7.24 -1.45 7.49
CA ASN A 116 -7.09 -0.08 8.03
C ASN A 116 -7.54 1.06 7.09
N VAL A 117 -8.57 0.78 6.28
CA VAL A 117 -9.31 1.76 5.48
C VAL A 117 -10.80 1.61 5.83
N ARG A 118 -11.51 2.73 6.02
CA ARG A 118 -12.96 2.80 6.23
C ARG A 118 -13.59 3.48 5.03
#